data_AF-A0A3D5UKJ8-F1
#
_entry.id   AF-A0A3D5UKJ8-F1
#
_cell.length_a   1.000
_cell.length_b   1.000
_cell.length_c   1.000
_cell.angle_alpha   90.00
_cell.angle_beta   90.00
_cell.angle_gamma   90.00
#
_symmetry.space_group_name_H-M   'P 1'
#
loop_
_entity.id
_entity.type
_entity.pdbx_description
1 polymer ?
#
loop_
_entity_poly.entity_id
_entity_poly.type
_entity_poly.pdbx_seq_one_letter_code
_entity_poly.pdbx_strand_id
1 'polypeptide(L)'
;MKGIRNLMEEKVQLLERINENLKKSYKDVNEAADIVESNRLLFESLRELEKEIEQAEAHGKEDAEQEKVPKKLLDVALEVRENHEKIQSYLKKEREEAKRYLSESFKKKDVLNNYIKDQREPIFVDKDFS
;
A
#
# COMPACT_ATOMS: atom_id res chain seq x y z
N MET A 1 -26.60 -19.82 10.97
CA MET A 1 -25.40 -20.16 10.17
C MET A 1 -25.69 -19.86 8.72
N LYS A 2 -24.90 -18.99 8.09
CA LYS A 2 -24.96 -18.74 6.64
C LYS A 2 -24.62 -20.02 5.87
N GLY A 3 -25.18 -20.21 4.67
CA GLY A 3 -24.82 -21.31 3.77
C GLY A 3 -23.53 -20.99 3.01
N ILE A 4 -22.84 -22.01 2.49
CA ILE A 4 -21.54 -21.86 1.79
C ILE A 4 -21.68 -20.92 0.58
N ARG A 5 -22.80 -20.99 -0.14
CA ARG A 5 -23.12 -20.10 -1.25
C ARG A 5 -23.12 -18.63 -0.85
N ASN A 6 -23.72 -18.28 0.29
CA ASN A 6 -23.76 -16.90 0.79
C ASN A 6 -22.36 -16.42 1.19
N LEU A 7 -21.55 -17.28 1.80
CA LEU A 7 -20.15 -16.95 2.13
C LEU A 7 -19.31 -16.73 0.87
N MET A 8 -19.52 -17.52 -0.18
CA MET A 8 -18.85 -17.37 -1.47
C MET A 8 -19.29 -16.09 -2.20
N GLU A 9 -20.57 -15.73 -2.16
CA GLU A 9 -21.07 -14.45 -2.69
C GLU A 9 -20.49 -13.25 -1.93
N GLU A 10 -20.40 -13.32 -0.60
CA GLU A 10 -19.72 -12.30 0.22
C GLU A 10 -18.23 -12.19 -0.14
N LYS A 11 -17.57 -13.31 -0.47
CA LYS A 11 -16.16 -13.33 -0.90
C LYS A 11 -15.99 -12.63 -2.24
N VAL A 12 -16.88 -12.87 -3.20
CA VAL A 12 -16.89 -12.14 -4.49
C VAL A 12 -17.08 -10.65 -4.27
N GLN A 13 -18.04 -10.24 -3.43
CA GLN A 13 -18.29 -8.83 -3.17
C GLN A 13 -17.10 -8.11 -2.52
N LEU A 14 -16.41 -8.78 -1.58
CA LEU A 14 -15.19 -8.25 -0.98
C LEU A 14 -14.08 -8.08 -2.02
N LEU A 15 -13.87 -9.08 -2.87
CA LEU A 15 -12.89 -9.02 -3.94
C LEU A 15 -13.22 -7.92 -4.97
N GLU A 16 -14.49 -7.74 -5.31
CA GLU A 16 -14.95 -6.66 -6.19
C GLU A 16 -14.66 -5.28 -5.59
N ARG A 17 -14.93 -5.08 -4.29
CA ARG A 17 -14.62 -3.83 -3.58
C ARG A 17 -13.11 -3.54 -3.53
N ILE A 18 -12.30 -4.56 -3.26
CA ILE A 18 -10.84 -4.42 -3.29
C ILE A 18 -10.41 -4.00 -4.70
N ASN A 19 -10.94 -4.66 -5.73
CA ASN A 19 -10.61 -4.35 -7.11
C ASN A 19 -11.02 -2.93 -7.52
N GLU A 20 -12.22 -2.47 -7.14
CA GLU A 20 -12.68 -1.10 -7.38
C GLU A 20 -11.78 -0.07 -6.70
N ASN A 21 -11.35 -0.33 -5.46
CA ASN A 21 -10.40 0.53 -4.77
C ASN A 21 -9.04 0.58 -5.47
N LEU A 22 -8.55 -0.56 -5.95
CA LEU A 22 -7.27 -0.66 -6.66
C LEU A 22 -7.31 -0.05 -8.08
N LYS A 23 -8.50 0.04 -8.71
CA LYS A 23 -8.71 0.68 -10.01
C LYS A 23 -8.71 2.20 -9.95
N LYS A 24 -8.81 2.79 -8.76
CA LYS A 24 -8.75 4.25 -8.60
C LYS A 24 -7.38 4.73 -9.09
N SER A 25 -7.39 5.78 -9.93
CA SER A 25 -6.16 6.44 -10.36
C SER A 25 -5.53 7.12 -9.16
N TYR A 26 -4.30 6.75 -8.84
CA TYR A 26 -3.49 7.40 -7.81
C TYR A 26 -2.57 8.41 -8.49
N LYS A 27 -2.78 9.70 -8.19
CA LYS A 27 -1.95 10.80 -8.73
C LYS A 27 -0.87 11.24 -7.76
N ASP A 28 -1.01 10.90 -6.49
CA ASP A 28 -0.02 11.15 -5.46
C ASP A 28 0.17 9.96 -4.50
N VAL A 29 1.26 10.03 -3.73
CA VAL A 29 1.70 8.98 -2.81
C VAL A 29 0.74 8.79 -1.63
N ASN A 30 0.06 9.85 -1.18
CA ASN A 30 -0.87 9.76 -0.05
C ASN A 30 -2.14 9.03 -0.47
N GLU A 31 -2.68 9.34 -1.65
CA GLU A 31 -3.81 8.61 -2.24
C GLU A 31 -3.48 7.12 -2.42
N ALA A 32 -2.29 6.80 -2.92
CA ALA A 32 -1.83 5.43 -3.07
C ALA A 32 -1.68 4.71 -1.71
N ALA A 33 -1.20 5.40 -0.67
CA ALA A 33 -1.08 4.86 0.68
C ALA A 33 -2.45 4.60 1.33
N ASP A 34 -3.39 5.53 1.17
CA ASP A 34 -4.77 5.39 1.69
C ASP A 34 -5.51 4.22 1.02
N ILE A 35 -5.32 4.02 -0.28
CA ILE A 35 -5.86 2.85 -1.01
C ILE A 35 -5.28 1.55 -0.45
N VAL A 36 -3.97 1.51 -0.20
CA VAL A 36 -3.31 0.33 0.38
C VAL A 36 -3.82 0.03 1.78
N GLU A 37 -3.97 1.04 2.64
CA GLU A 37 -4.45 0.85 4.01
C GLU A 37 -5.92 0.44 4.04
N SER A 38 -6.77 1.06 3.21
CA SER A 38 -8.17 0.66 3.06
C SER A 38 -8.29 -0.79 2.57
N ASN A 39 -7.44 -1.20 1.63
CA ASN A 39 -7.46 -2.57 1.13
C ASN A 39 -6.86 -3.58 2.12
N ARG A 40 -5.93 -3.16 3.00
CA ARG A 40 -5.42 -4.01 4.08
C ARG A 40 -6.56 -4.52 4.97
N LEU A 41 -7.47 -3.64 5.38
CA LEU A 41 -8.65 -4.00 6.17
C LEU A 41 -9.57 -4.97 5.42
N LEU A 42 -9.77 -4.75 4.12
CA LEU A 42 -10.59 -5.65 3.29
C LEU A 42 -9.94 -7.04 3.11
N PHE A 43 -8.62 -7.13 3.04
CA PHE A 43 -7.90 -8.41 3.02
C PHE A 43 -7.99 -9.15 4.36
N GLU A 44 -8.02 -8.43 5.48
CA GLU A 44 -8.27 -9.03 6.79
C GLU A 44 -9.68 -9.64 6.85
N SER A 45 -10.69 -8.91 6.39
CA SER A 45 -12.07 -9.43 6.26
C SER A 45 -12.16 -10.63 5.31
N LEU A 46 -11.41 -10.62 4.19
CA LEU A 46 -11.34 -11.75 3.27
C LEU A 46 -10.78 -13.01 3.95
N ARG A 47 -9.72 -12.85 4.75
CA ARG A 47 -9.08 -13.96 5.47
C ARG A 47 -9.97 -14.54 6.57
N GLU A 48 -10.76 -13.71 7.24
CA GLU A 48 -11.76 -14.16 8.20
C GLU A 48 -12.87 -14.96 7.50
N LEU A 49 -13.35 -14.45 6.36
CA LEU A 49 -14.37 -15.13 5.56
C LEU A 49 -13.88 -16.47 4.98
N GLU A 50 -12.60 -16.58 4.61
CA GLU A 50 -11.99 -17.85 4.19
C GLU A 50 -12.01 -18.90 5.31
N LYS A 51 -11.73 -18.50 6.56
CA LYS A 51 -11.84 -19.41 7.70
C LYS A 51 -13.28 -19.85 7.96
N GLU A 52 -14.25 -18.95 7.79
CA GLU A 52 -15.68 -19.31 7.93
C GLU A 52 -16.11 -20.32 6.86
N ILE A 53 -15.61 -20.18 5.63
CA ILE A 53 -15.83 -21.15 4.54
C ILE A 53 -15.19 -22.50 4.89
N GLU A 54 -13.92 -22.52 5.28
CA GLU A 54 -13.22 -23.76 5.67
C GLU A 54 -13.94 -24.49 6.81
N GLN A 55 -14.45 -23.76 7.80
CA GLN A 55 -15.24 -24.33 8.90
C GLN A 55 -16.59 -24.88 8.43
N ALA A 56 -17.28 -24.17 7.52
CA ALA A 56 -18.55 -24.62 6.96
C ALA A 56 -18.39 -25.89 6.10
N GLU A 57 -17.30 -25.98 5.33
CA GLU A 57 -16.91 -27.18 4.56
C GLU A 57 -16.56 -28.35 5.48
N ALA A 58 -15.76 -28.12 6.52
CA ALA A 58 -15.34 -29.15 7.48
C ALA A 58 -16.52 -29.74 8.29
N HIS A 59 -17.59 -28.98 8.50
CA HIS A 59 -18.79 -29.44 9.21
C HIS A 59 -19.83 -30.12 8.32
N GLY A 60 -19.48 -30.48 7.08
CA GLY A 60 -20.31 -31.31 6.22
C GLY A 60 -21.66 -30.68 5.87
N LYS A 61 -21.73 -29.34 5.83
CA LYS A 61 -22.87 -28.67 5.20
C LYS A 61 -22.79 -28.85 3.70
N GLU A 62 -23.27 -30.00 3.24
CA GLU A 62 -23.62 -30.28 1.85
C GLU A 62 -24.76 -29.35 1.41
N ASP A 63 -24.48 -28.05 1.22
CA ASP A 63 -25.30 -27.24 0.34
C ASP A 63 -24.91 -27.64 -1.09
N ALA A 64 -25.65 -28.63 -1.60
CA ALA A 64 -25.52 -29.25 -2.92
C ALA A 64 -25.86 -28.32 -4.10
N GLU A 65 -25.35 -27.09 -4.08
CA GLU A 65 -25.36 -26.17 -5.22
C GLU A 65 -23.94 -25.68 -5.50
N GLN A 66 -23.06 -26.63 -5.83
CA GLN A 66 -21.80 -26.34 -6.52
C GLN A 66 -22.09 -25.96 -7.98
N GLU A 67 -22.78 -24.84 -8.23
CA GLU A 67 -22.83 -24.26 -9.58
C GLU A 67 -22.47 -22.78 -9.58
N LYS A 68 -21.28 -22.51 -10.15
CA LYS A 68 -20.90 -21.28 -10.89
C LYS A 68 -20.47 -20.03 -10.12
N VAL A 69 -19.87 -20.16 -8.94
CA VAL A 69 -19.02 -19.11 -8.35
C VAL A 69 -17.49 -19.24 -8.64
N PRO A 70 -16.89 -20.40 -8.99
CA PRO A 70 -15.43 -20.54 -9.02
C PRO A 70 -14.69 -19.64 -10.01
N LYS A 71 -15.22 -19.47 -11.23
CA LYS A 71 -14.51 -18.75 -12.31
C LYS A 71 -14.49 -17.24 -12.07
N LYS A 72 -15.64 -16.64 -11.74
CA LYS A 72 -15.72 -15.21 -11.44
C LYS A 72 -14.85 -14.84 -10.24
N LEU A 73 -14.83 -15.70 -9.22
CA LEU A 73 -14.01 -15.50 -8.03
C LEU A 73 -12.50 -15.56 -8.35
N LEU A 74 -12.10 -16.51 -9.21
CA LEU A 74 -10.72 -16.61 -9.70
C LEU A 74 -10.31 -15.38 -10.52
N ASP A 75 -11.17 -14.95 -11.45
CA ASP A 75 -10.90 -13.80 -12.33
C ASP A 75 -10.72 -12.51 -11.51
N VAL A 76 -11.61 -12.25 -10.54
CA VAL A 76 -11.50 -11.07 -9.67
C VAL A 76 -10.29 -11.17 -8.74
N ALA A 77 -9.96 -12.35 -8.21
CA ALA A 77 -8.79 -12.53 -7.36
C ALA A 77 -7.46 -12.28 -8.11
N LEU A 78 -7.37 -12.71 -9.37
CA LEU A 78 -6.22 -12.43 -10.22
C LEU A 78 -6.07 -10.93 -10.49
N GLU A 79 -7.16 -10.24 -10.81
CA GLU A 79 -7.15 -8.79 -11.06
C GLU A 79 -6.76 -7.99 -9.81
N VAL A 80 -7.26 -8.39 -8.64
CA VAL A 80 -6.88 -7.82 -7.34
C VAL A 80 -5.37 -7.98 -7.10
N ARG A 81 -4.82 -9.17 -7.34
CA ARG A 81 -3.39 -9.43 -7.16
C ARG A 81 -2.54 -8.55 -8.08
N GLU A 82 -2.87 -8.51 -9.37
CA GLU A 82 -2.14 -7.71 -10.35
C GLU A 82 -2.16 -6.22 -10.02
N ASN A 83 -3.32 -5.69 -9.63
CA ASN A 83 -3.43 -4.27 -9.30
C ASN A 83 -2.72 -3.94 -7.96
N HIS A 84 -2.75 -4.85 -6.99
CA HIS A 84 -1.99 -4.69 -5.75
C HIS A 84 -0.48 -4.63 -6.00
N GLU A 85 0.05 -5.52 -6.84
CA GLU A 85 1.47 -5.52 -7.22
C GLU A 85 1.89 -4.23 -7.94
N LYS A 86 1.03 -3.68 -8.82
CA LYS A 86 1.28 -2.41 -9.50
C LYS A 86 1.39 -1.24 -8.51
N ILE A 87 0.48 -1.14 -7.54
CA ILE A 87 0.51 -0.06 -6.54
C ILE A 87 1.73 -0.19 -5.62
N GLN A 88 2.04 -1.40 -5.16
CA GLN A 88 3.23 -1.64 -4.34
C GLN A 88 4.53 -1.27 -5.07
N SER A 89 4.61 -1.59 -6.37
CA SER A 89 5.73 -1.21 -7.22
C SER A 89 5.84 0.32 -7.37
N TYR A 90 4.72 1.02 -7.55
CA TYR A 90 4.67 2.48 -7.61
C TYR A 90 5.18 3.12 -6.29
N LEU A 91 4.62 2.70 -5.15
CA LEU A 91 5.03 3.20 -3.83
C LEU A 91 6.51 2.94 -3.54
N LYS A 92 7.03 1.79 -3.96
CA LYS A 92 8.46 1.47 -3.80
C LYS A 92 9.34 2.42 -4.62
N LYS A 93 8.97 2.72 -5.86
CA LYS A 93 9.71 3.67 -6.72
C LYS A 93 9.71 5.08 -6.13
N GLU A 94 8.53 5.59 -5.76
CA GLU A 94 8.37 6.90 -5.12
C GLU A 94 9.20 7.02 -3.83
N ARG A 95 9.23 5.95 -3.02
CA ARG A 95 10.07 5.91 -1.81
C ARG A 95 11.56 5.99 -2.11
N GLU A 96 12.03 5.29 -3.13
CA GLU A 96 13.45 5.35 -3.53
C GLU A 96 13.82 6.71 -4.13
N GLU A 97 12.92 7.33 -4.91
CA GLU A 97 13.10 8.70 -5.41
C GLU A 97 13.14 9.72 -4.26
N ALA A 98 12.22 9.63 -3.30
CA ALA A 98 12.22 10.48 -2.12
C ALA A 98 13.51 10.34 -1.29
N LYS A 99 14.01 9.11 -1.10
CA LYS A 99 15.31 8.87 -0.44
C LYS A 99 16.47 9.53 -1.20
N ARG A 100 16.46 9.45 -2.53
CA ARG A 100 17.48 10.07 -3.39
C ARG A 100 17.46 11.59 -3.24
N TYR A 101 16.29 12.22 -3.34
CA TYR A 101 16.14 13.66 -3.14
C TYR A 101 16.61 14.11 -1.77
N LEU A 102 16.27 13.38 -0.71
CA LEU A 102 16.76 13.66 0.64
C LEU A 102 18.28 13.57 0.71
N SER A 103 18.89 12.50 0.18
CA SER A 103 20.35 12.34 0.14
C SER A 103 21.04 13.49 -0.60
N GLU A 104 20.51 13.90 -1.76
CA GLU A 104 21.02 15.03 -2.53
C GLU A 104 20.86 16.36 -1.77
N SER A 105 19.74 16.55 -1.06
CA SER A 105 19.51 17.73 -0.22
C SER A 105 20.47 17.78 0.98
N PHE A 106 20.74 16.66 1.64
CA PHE A 106 21.70 16.60 2.74
C PHE A 106 23.11 16.93 2.25
N LYS A 107 23.55 16.34 1.12
CA LYS A 107 24.84 16.67 0.49
C LYS A 107 24.95 18.15 0.16
N LYS A 108 23.91 18.76 -0.40
CA LYS A 108 23.88 20.22 -0.67
C LYS A 108 24.00 21.04 0.61
N LYS A 109 23.32 20.64 1.69
CA LYS A 109 23.41 21.29 3.00
C LYS A 109 24.83 21.20 3.59
N ASP A 110 25.47 20.05 3.46
CA ASP A 110 26.83 19.83 3.94
C ASP A 110 27.86 20.65 3.16
N VAL A 111 27.71 20.74 1.84
CA VAL A 111 28.53 21.63 0.99
C VAL A 111 28.34 23.09 1.39
N LEU A 112 27.11 23.54 1.62
CA LEU A 112 26.82 24.91 2.05
C LEU A 112 27.42 25.21 3.44
N ASN A 113 27.29 24.27 4.37
CA ASN A 113 27.83 24.40 5.72
C ASN A 113 29.36 24.43 5.72
N ASN A 114 30.01 23.68 4.84
CA ASN A 114 31.47 23.72 4.68
C ASN A 114 31.93 25.04 4.07
N TYR A 115 31.21 25.55 3.06
CA TYR A 115 31.49 26.86 2.46
C TYR A 115 31.37 28.01 3.47
N ILE A 116 30.36 27.99 4.35
CA ILE A 116 30.18 29.00 5.42
C ILE A 116 31.26 28.90 6.50
N LYS A 117 31.79 27.70 6.77
CA LYS A 117 32.90 27.51 7.72
C LYS A 117 34.22 28.04 7.15
N ASP A 118 34.46 27.83 5.86
CA ASP A 118 35.69 28.28 5.19
C ASP A 118 35.75 29.79 4.95
N GLN A 119 34.61 30.51 5.00
CA GLN A 119 34.57 31.98 4.93
C GLN A 119 34.73 32.71 6.28
N ARG A 120 34.97 31.99 7.39
CA ARG A 120 35.34 32.63 8.67
C ARG A 120 36.85 32.90 8.68
N GLU A 121 37.30 33.86 7.88
CA GLU A 121 38.58 34.52 8.19
C GLU A 121 38.47 35.19 9.57
N PRO A 122 39.49 35.10 10.44
CA PRO A 122 39.49 35.80 11.70
C PRO A 122 39.52 37.31 11.43
N ILE A 123 38.41 37.99 11.71
CA ILE A 123 38.38 39.44 11.75
C ILE A 123 39.19 39.86 12.98
N PHE A 124 40.46 40.21 12.78
CA PHE A 124 41.25 40.93 13.78
C PHE A 124 40.64 42.32 13.90
N VAL A 125 39.79 42.52 14.90
CA VAL A 125 39.35 43.85 15.30
C VAL A 125 40.49 44.43 16.14
N ASP A 126 41.35 45.24 15.52
CA ASP A 126 42.32 46.07 16.26
C ASP A 126 41.52 46.95 17.23
N LYS A 127 41.60 46.60 18.52
CA LYS A 127 41.05 47.37 19.63
C LYS A 127 42.10 48.34 20.15
N ASP A 128 42.57 49.25 19.31
CA ASP A 128 43.39 50.39 19.76
C ASP A 128 42.80 51.70 19.21
N PHE A 129 41.72 52.14 19.84
CA PHE A 129 41.29 53.54 19.87
C PHE A 129 40.90 53.90 21.31
N SER A 130 41.92 54.15 22.13
CA SER A 130 41.85 55.02 23.32
C SER A 130 43.25 55.20 23.91
#